data_AF-I3R7W2-F1
#
_entry.id   AF-I3R7W2-F1
#
_cell.length_a   1.000
_cell.length_b   1.000
_cell.length_c   1.000
_cell.angle_alpha   90.00
_cell.angle_beta   90.00
_cell.angle_gamma   90.00
#
_symmetry.space_group_name_H-M   'P 1'
#
loop_
_entity.id
_entity.type
_entity.pdbx_description
1 polymer ?
#
loop_
_entity_poly.entity_id
_entity_poly.type
_entity_poly.pdbx_seq_one_letter_code
_entity_poly.pdbx_strand_id
1 'polypeptide(L)'
;MTLNRRDFVKSAAGIAAASTVGTAGCMGTASAETGTLSTRVSDKPGDIADFESCLVTVSTIRVKPTDGEPKSLDAGNTEVDLVDLQGDASALIEEFEVETATYEFLQLEIAGTDATLTDGSSATVEVPGSAPLKFEQSFEIRADETTTFTADFTPVKAGKTGKYVLQPVADEVTVQYESAETTETNQTTTETNQTTTESNQTTETNQTTTETNQTTTETS
;
A
#
# COMPACT_ATOMS: atom_id res chain seq x y z
N MET A 1 -36.75 -18.58 -19.94
CA MET A 1 -36.70 -17.40 -20.82
C MET A 1 -35.40 -16.69 -20.54
N THR A 2 -34.41 -16.89 -21.41
CA THR A 2 -33.04 -16.35 -21.31
C THR A 2 -33.05 -14.88 -21.73
N LEU A 3 -32.62 -13.98 -20.84
CA LEU A 3 -32.46 -12.56 -21.15
C LEU A 3 -31.12 -12.34 -21.86
N ASN A 4 -31.21 -11.84 -23.09
CA ASN A 4 -30.08 -11.53 -23.96
C ASN A 4 -29.21 -10.41 -23.39
N ARG A 5 -27.90 -10.58 -23.60
CA ARG A 5 -26.84 -9.60 -23.35
C ARG A 5 -26.54 -8.83 -24.65
N ARG A 6 -26.12 -7.57 -24.49
CA ARG A 6 -25.45 -6.67 -25.46
C ARG A 6 -26.37 -5.89 -26.41
N ASP A 7 -26.61 -4.64 -26.05
CA ASP A 7 -26.69 -3.54 -27.02
C ASP A 7 -25.76 -2.43 -26.53
N PHE A 8 -24.51 -2.51 -26.99
CA PHE A 8 -23.46 -1.52 -26.71
C PHE A 8 -23.38 -0.58 -27.92
N VAL A 9 -23.64 0.70 -27.65
CA VAL A 9 -23.08 1.89 -28.30
C VAL A 9 -23.22 1.99 -29.83
N LYS A 10 -24.20 2.79 -30.27
CA LYS A 10 -24.15 3.51 -31.54
C LYS A 10 -23.72 4.96 -31.28
N SER A 11 -22.41 5.21 -31.31
CA SER A 11 -21.84 6.55 -31.46
C SER A 11 -21.96 6.95 -32.93
N ALA A 12 -22.99 7.73 -33.28
CA ALA A 12 -23.08 8.40 -34.57
C ALA A 12 -22.64 9.86 -34.40
N ALA A 13 -21.45 10.15 -34.90
CA ALA A 13 -20.95 11.51 -35.08
C ALA A 13 -21.92 12.31 -35.98
N GLY A 14 -22.36 13.46 -35.50
CA GLY A 14 -23.15 14.42 -36.26
C GLY A 14 -22.82 15.83 -35.79
N ILE A 15 -21.87 16.47 -36.47
CA ILE A 15 -21.58 17.90 -36.29
C ILE A 15 -22.69 18.68 -37.01
N ALA A 16 -23.46 19.46 -36.26
CA ALA A 16 -24.31 20.52 -36.80
C ALA A 16 -24.15 21.78 -35.94
N ALA A 17 -23.54 22.81 -36.53
CA ALA A 17 -23.43 24.13 -35.94
C ALA A 17 -24.67 24.97 -36.28
N ALA A 18 -25.43 25.42 -35.28
CA ALA A 18 -26.25 26.64 -35.32
C ALA A 18 -26.81 27.00 -33.93
N SER A 19 -26.25 28.07 -33.34
CA SER A 19 -26.91 29.10 -32.51
C SER A 19 -28.12 28.71 -31.64
N THR A 20 -27.89 28.57 -30.33
CA THR A 20 -28.48 29.42 -29.27
C THR A 20 -27.69 29.16 -28.00
N VAL A 21 -27.11 30.21 -27.41
CA VAL A 21 -26.45 30.15 -26.09
C VAL A 21 -27.54 29.95 -25.05
N GLY A 22 -27.86 28.70 -24.81
CA GLY A 22 -28.61 28.21 -23.67
C GLY A 22 -27.79 27.10 -23.03
N THR A 23 -26.56 27.42 -22.61
CA THR A 23 -25.80 26.52 -21.75
C THR A 23 -26.47 26.54 -20.39
N ALA A 24 -27.45 25.65 -20.20
CA ALA A 24 -27.63 25.03 -18.90
C ALA A 24 -26.25 24.50 -18.52
N GLY A 25 -25.57 25.19 -17.60
CA GLY A 25 -24.27 24.81 -17.09
C GLY A 25 -24.41 23.47 -16.39
N CYS A 26 -24.27 22.37 -17.14
CA CYS A 26 -23.59 21.22 -16.61
C CYS A 26 -22.16 21.70 -16.38
N MET A 27 -21.93 22.24 -15.19
CA MET A 27 -20.59 22.31 -14.63
C MET A 27 -20.18 20.86 -14.52
N GLY A 28 -19.51 20.36 -15.57
CA GLY A 28 -18.73 19.15 -15.48
C GLY A 28 -17.65 19.46 -14.46
N THR A 29 -17.92 19.14 -13.20
CA THR A 29 -16.87 18.81 -12.24
C THR A 29 -16.02 17.80 -12.97
N ALA A 30 -14.80 18.20 -13.35
CA ALA A 30 -13.79 17.22 -13.72
C ALA A 30 -13.80 16.18 -12.58
N SER A 31 -13.99 14.90 -12.93
CA SER A 31 -13.82 13.84 -11.94
C SER A 31 -12.43 14.05 -11.36
N ALA A 32 -12.35 14.21 -10.04
CA ALA A 32 -11.05 14.29 -9.39
C ALA A 32 -10.27 13.03 -9.78
N GLU A 33 -9.03 13.22 -10.24
CA GLU A 33 -8.13 12.08 -10.45
C GLU A 33 -7.95 11.39 -9.09
N THR A 34 -7.89 10.05 -9.12
CA THR A 34 -7.77 9.23 -7.92
C THR A 34 -6.53 8.34 -8.02
N GLY A 35 -5.93 8.06 -6.86
CA GLY A 35 -4.91 7.03 -6.68
C GLY A 35 -5.33 6.05 -5.60
N THR A 36 -4.55 4.99 -5.43
CA THR A 36 -4.79 3.96 -4.41
C THR A 36 -3.94 4.24 -3.19
N LEU A 37 -4.56 4.34 -2.01
CA LEU A 37 -3.89 4.35 -0.71
C LEU A 37 -3.97 2.95 -0.12
N SER A 38 -2.84 2.24 -0.07
CA SER A 38 -2.71 0.95 0.62
C SER A 38 -2.19 1.21 2.04
N THR A 39 -3.04 1.01 3.05
CA THR A 39 -2.64 1.26 4.45
C THR A 39 -2.24 -0.04 5.13
N ARG A 40 -1.01 -0.09 5.62
CA ARG A 40 -0.44 -1.25 6.30
C ARG A 40 -0.01 -0.92 7.72
N VAL A 41 0.14 -1.96 8.51
CA VAL A 41 0.48 -1.89 9.93
C VAL A 41 1.63 -2.85 10.24
N SER A 42 2.58 -2.42 11.06
CA SER A 42 3.68 -3.24 11.58
C SER A 42 3.97 -2.92 13.05
N ASP A 43 4.62 -3.86 13.72
CA ASP A 43 5.07 -3.69 15.10
C ASP A 43 6.57 -3.33 15.14
N LYS A 44 6.92 -2.47 16.09
CA LYS A 44 8.31 -2.17 16.42
C LYS A 44 8.71 -2.77 17.76
N PRO A 45 10.00 -3.12 17.93
CA PRO A 45 10.51 -3.62 19.20
C PRO A 45 10.16 -2.65 20.35
N GLY A 46 9.30 -3.11 21.24
CA GLY A 46 8.99 -2.48 22.51
C GLY A 46 8.84 -3.55 23.58
N ASP A 47 7.69 -3.59 24.24
CA ASP A 47 7.36 -4.64 25.20
C ASP A 47 6.50 -5.76 24.56
N ILE A 48 6.47 -5.87 23.22
CA ILE A 48 5.69 -6.88 22.49
C ILE A 48 6.05 -8.32 22.91
N ALA A 49 7.29 -8.56 23.35
CA ALA A 49 7.75 -9.87 23.83
C ALA A 49 7.07 -10.34 25.13
N ASP A 50 6.39 -9.44 25.86
CA ASP A 50 5.58 -9.82 27.02
C ASP A 50 4.28 -10.54 26.61
N PHE A 51 3.87 -10.44 25.35
CA PHE A 51 2.58 -10.92 24.82
C PHE A 51 2.69 -12.29 24.14
N GLU A 52 1.69 -13.13 24.39
CA GLU A 52 1.38 -14.32 23.58
C GLU A 52 0.54 -13.92 22.36
N SER A 53 -0.40 -12.99 22.54
CA SER A 53 -1.17 -12.37 21.46
C SER A 53 -1.49 -10.91 21.80
N CYS A 54 -1.52 -10.04 20.79
CA CYS A 54 -1.88 -8.64 20.94
C CYS A 54 -2.72 -8.21 19.74
N LEU A 55 -4.02 -8.50 19.81
CA LEU A 55 -4.98 -8.18 18.77
C LEU A 55 -5.39 -6.71 18.86
N VAL A 56 -5.31 -6.02 17.72
CA VAL A 56 -5.71 -4.62 17.56
C VAL A 56 -6.73 -4.53 16.44
N THR A 57 -7.89 -3.93 16.73
CA THR A 57 -8.96 -3.73 15.76
C THR A 57 -8.94 -2.29 15.24
N VAL A 58 -8.58 -2.10 13.97
CA VAL A 58 -8.56 -0.80 13.30
C VAL A 58 -9.91 -0.54 12.65
N SER A 59 -10.59 0.53 13.05
CA SER A 59 -11.94 0.85 12.59
C SER A 59 -11.99 1.91 11.49
N THR A 60 -11.18 2.95 11.61
CA THR A 60 -11.25 4.09 10.69
C THR A 60 -9.87 4.66 10.45
N ILE A 61 -9.60 4.98 9.19
CA ILE A 61 -8.38 5.64 8.75
C ILE A 61 -8.75 7.07 8.40
N ARG A 62 -8.11 8.06 9.02
CA ARG A 62 -8.31 9.48 8.67
C ARG A 62 -7.08 10.03 8.00
N VAL A 63 -7.28 10.74 6.89
CA VAL A 63 -6.21 11.39 6.13
C VAL A 63 -6.51 12.87 5.99
N LYS A 64 -5.48 13.72 6.07
CA LYS A 64 -5.65 15.17 5.94
C LYS A 64 -4.94 15.67 4.68
N PRO A 65 -5.66 16.03 3.61
CA PRO A 65 -5.08 16.75 2.49
C PRO A 65 -4.53 18.11 2.94
N THR A 66 -3.41 18.55 2.37
CA THR A 66 -2.83 19.88 2.66
C THR A 66 -3.84 21.00 2.41
N ASP A 67 -4.52 20.95 1.26
CA ASP A 67 -5.47 21.99 0.82
C ASP A 67 -6.95 21.62 1.05
N GLY A 68 -7.24 20.75 2.04
CA GLY A 68 -8.61 20.29 2.28
C GLY A 68 -8.91 19.91 3.73
N GLU A 69 -10.15 19.50 3.97
CA GLU A 69 -10.60 19.00 5.27
C GLU A 69 -10.19 17.53 5.49
N PRO A 70 -10.02 17.08 6.76
CA PRO A 70 -9.77 15.67 7.04
C PRO A 70 -10.86 14.76 6.44
N LYS A 71 -10.44 13.68 5.78
CA LYS A 71 -11.31 12.64 5.23
C LYS A 71 -11.23 11.41 6.12
N SER A 72 -12.38 10.77 6.39
CA SER A 72 -12.45 9.52 7.16
C SER A 72 -12.81 8.38 6.21
N LEU A 73 -12.07 7.29 6.30
CA LEU A 73 -12.15 6.09 5.48
C LEU A 73 -12.49 4.92 6.42
N ASP A 74 -13.58 4.22 6.16
CA ASP A 74 -14.01 3.10 6.99
C ASP A 74 -13.16 1.87 6.67
N ALA A 75 -12.43 1.36 7.67
CA ALA A 75 -11.55 0.21 7.54
C ALA A 75 -12.22 -1.11 7.92
N GLY A 76 -13.55 -1.13 8.11
CA GLY A 76 -14.30 -2.37 8.30
C GLY A 76 -14.04 -3.10 9.62
N ASN A 77 -13.36 -2.49 10.59
CA ASN A 77 -12.91 -3.11 11.84
C ASN A 77 -11.95 -4.29 11.60
N THR A 78 -10.96 -4.10 10.74
CA THR A 78 -9.91 -5.10 10.50
C THR A 78 -9.09 -5.36 11.76
N GLU A 79 -8.97 -6.63 12.14
CA GLU A 79 -8.21 -7.10 13.30
C GLU A 79 -6.87 -7.68 12.86
N VAL A 80 -5.81 -7.30 13.58
CA VAL A 80 -4.44 -7.76 13.35
C VAL A 80 -3.77 -8.12 14.66
N ASP A 81 -2.96 -9.18 14.70
CA ASP A 81 -2.15 -9.54 15.87
C ASP A 81 -0.73 -8.97 15.71
N LEU A 82 -0.35 -8.05 16.60
CA LEU A 82 0.98 -7.40 16.55
C LEU A 82 2.13 -8.38 16.80
N VAL A 83 1.88 -9.49 17.50
CA VAL A 83 2.92 -10.50 17.75
C VAL A 83 3.39 -11.15 16.43
N ASP A 84 2.49 -11.24 15.44
CA ASP A 84 2.79 -11.79 14.11
C ASP A 84 3.45 -10.75 13.17
N LEU A 85 3.50 -9.48 13.57
CA LEU A 85 3.97 -8.36 12.74
C LEU A 85 5.34 -7.82 13.17
N GLN A 86 6.14 -8.68 13.82
CA GLN A 86 7.49 -8.32 14.26
C GLN A 86 8.50 -8.34 13.10
N GLY A 87 9.51 -7.48 13.20
CA GLY A 87 10.59 -7.38 12.21
C GLY A 87 10.13 -6.65 10.94
N ASP A 88 10.27 -7.30 9.79
CA ASP A 88 9.89 -6.72 8.48
C ASP A 88 8.45 -7.07 8.06
N ALA A 89 7.70 -7.79 8.92
CA ALA A 89 6.34 -8.20 8.65
C ALA A 89 5.36 -7.03 8.78
N SER A 90 4.37 -6.96 7.88
CA SER A 90 3.28 -5.97 7.97
C SER A 90 1.96 -6.55 7.45
N ALA A 91 0.86 -6.17 8.10
CA ALA A 91 -0.50 -6.52 7.71
C ALA A 91 -1.15 -5.40 6.89
N LEU A 92 -1.89 -5.77 5.85
CA LEU A 92 -2.78 -4.86 5.14
C LEU A 92 -4.03 -4.62 5.98
N ILE A 93 -4.40 -3.35 6.17
CA ILE A 93 -5.65 -2.98 6.84
C ILE A 93 -6.76 -2.85 5.81
N GLU A 94 -6.55 -1.99 4.81
CA GLU A 94 -7.49 -1.73 3.72
C GLU A 94 -6.82 -0.92 2.61
N GLU A 95 -7.39 -0.98 1.41
CA GLU A 95 -7.02 -0.14 0.27
C GLU A 95 -8.15 0.80 -0.12
N PHE A 96 -7.85 2.08 -0.31
CA PHE A 96 -8.86 3.09 -0.67
C PHE A 96 -8.51 3.82 -1.94
N GLU A 97 -9.51 4.01 -2.80
CA GLU A 97 -9.43 4.96 -3.89
C GLU A 97 -9.71 6.37 -3.36
N VAL A 98 -8.70 7.25 -3.44
CA VAL A 98 -8.76 8.60 -2.87
C VAL A 98 -8.19 9.63 -3.84
N GLU A 99 -8.68 10.86 -3.74
CA GLU A 99 -8.28 11.94 -4.65
C GLU A 99 -6.78 12.20 -4.60
N THR A 100 -6.20 12.47 -5.76
CA THR A 100 -4.79 12.86 -5.89
C THR A 100 -4.54 14.18 -5.17
N ALA A 101 -3.62 14.17 -4.21
CA ALA A 101 -3.22 15.34 -3.44
C ALA A 101 -1.97 15.02 -2.63
N THR A 102 -1.39 16.06 -2.04
CA THR A 102 -0.46 15.92 -0.91
C THR A 102 -1.27 15.86 0.39
N TYR A 103 -0.92 14.92 1.24
CA TYR A 103 -1.52 14.70 2.56
C TYR A 103 -0.49 15.02 3.64
N GLU A 104 -0.94 15.66 4.71
CA GLU A 104 -0.10 16.13 5.83
C GLU A 104 0.16 15.05 6.87
N PHE A 105 -0.82 14.18 7.11
CA PHE A 105 -0.74 13.10 8.08
C PHE A 105 -1.80 12.02 7.81
N LEU A 106 -1.57 10.85 8.40
CA LEU A 106 -2.53 9.76 8.52
C LEU A 106 -2.82 9.49 10.00
N GLN A 107 -4.06 9.11 10.31
CA GLN A 107 -4.52 8.77 11.64
C GLN A 107 -5.24 7.42 11.61
N LEU A 108 -4.94 6.55 12.58
CA LEU A 108 -5.64 5.29 12.77
C LEU A 108 -6.51 5.37 14.02
N GLU A 109 -7.79 5.08 13.85
CA GLU A 109 -8.74 4.92 14.94
C GLU A 109 -8.85 3.43 15.28
N ILE A 110 -8.67 3.12 16.57
CA ILE A 110 -8.70 1.77 17.09
C ILE A 110 -10.03 1.57 17.80
N ALA A 111 -10.81 0.57 17.35
CA ALA A 111 -12.08 0.21 17.99
C ALA A 111 -11.87 -0.59 19.27
N GLY A 112 -10.80 -1.37 19.35
CA GLY A 112 -10.54 -2.24 20.49
C GLY A 112 -9.18 -2.90 20.44
N THR A 113 -8.80 -3.45 21.59
CA THR A 113 -7.59 -4.25 21.77
C THR A 113 -7.93 -5.44 22.65
N ASP A 114 -7.44 -6.62 22.29
CA ASP A 114 -7.50 -7.83 23.12
C ASP A 114 -6.10 -8.43 23.20
N ALA A 115 -5.58 -8.62 24.40
CA ALA A 115 -4.19 -8.98 24.58
C ALA A 115 -4.00 -10.02 25.69
N THR A 116 -3.22 -11.06 25.37
CA THR A 116 -2.85 -12.13 26.28
C THR A 116 -1.34 -12.09 26.48
N LEU A 117 -0.89 -12.12 27.74
CA LEU A 117 0.52 -12.18 28.10
C LEU A 117 1.04 -13.61 28.00
N THR A 118 2.37 -13.76 27.92
CA THR A 118 3.06 -15.06 27.86
C THR A 118 2.84 -15.97 29.07
N ASP A 119 2.32 -15.45 30.18
CA ASP A 119 1.90 -16.23 31.35
C ASP A 119 0.43 -16.72 31.27
N GLY A 120 -0.25 -16.41 30.16
CA GLY A 120 -1.65 -16.73 29.89
C GLY A 120 -2.66 -15.75 30.51
N SER A 121 -2.22 -14.68 31.18
CA SER A 121 -3.12 -13.67 31.75
C SER A 121 -3.48 -12.59 30.73
N SER A 122 -4.67 -11.98 30.88
CA SER A 122 -5.08 -10.86 30.02
C SER A 122 -4.40 -9.56 30.42
N ALA A 123 -3.91 -8.79 29.44
CA ALA A 123 -3.38 -7.45 29.64
C ALA A 123 -4.36 -6.36 29.18
N THR A 124 -4.36 -5.23 29.88
CA THR A 124 -5.03 -4.02 29.38
C THR A 124 -4.05 -3.20 28.55
N VAL A 125 -4.35 -3.07 27.26
CA VAL A 125 -3.66 -2.17 26.34
C VAL A 125 -4.54 -0.94 26.13
N GLU A 126 -4.02 0.24 26.43
CA GLU A 126 -4.74 1.50 26.25
C GLU A 126 -4.21 2.21 25.00
N VAL A 127 -5.10 2.78 24.20
CA VAL A 127 -4.71 3.68 23.10
C VAL A 127 -4.61 5.11 23.68
N PRO A 128 -3.48 5.81 23.49
CA PRO A 128 -3.19 7.04 24.21
C PRO A 128 -4.17 8.16 23.86
N GLY A 129 -4.91 8.59 24.89
CA GLY A 129 -5.85 9.71 24.83
C GLY A 129 -7.14 9.40 24.07
N SER A 130 -8.07 10.36 24.03
CA SER A 130 -9.21 10.33 23.10
C SER A 130 -8.81 10.63 21.65
N ALA A 131 -7.51 10.57 21.34
CA ALA A 131 -6.93 10.99 20.08
C ALA A 131 -6.47 9.75 19.30
N PRO A 132 -6.89 9.60 18.03
CA PRO A 132 -6.40 8.55 17.15
C PRO A 132 -4.87 8.51 17.07
N LEU A 133 -4.30 7.34 16.78
CA LEU A 133 -2.86 7.19 16.55
C LEU A 133 -2.48 8.01 15.31
N LYS A 134 -1.77 9.13 15.53
CA LYS A 134 -1.42 10.09 14.48
C LYS A 134 0.01 9.91 14.02
N PHE A 135 0.20 9.86 12.70
CA PHE A 135 1.48 9.78 12.02
C PHE A 135 1.70 11.06 11.22
N GLU A 136 2.58 11.95 11.71
CA GLU A 136 2.86 13.27 11.12
C GLU A 136 3.79 13.20 9.89
N GLN A 137 3.65 12.14 9.10
CA GLN A 137 4.41 11.93 7.87
C GLN A 137 3.58 12.42 6.68
N SER A 138 4.13 13.36 5.92
CA SER A 138 3.52 13.78 4.66
C SER A 138 3.76 12.75 3.55
N PHE A 139 2.76 12.60 2.69
CA PHE A 139 2.80 11.68 1.56
C PHE A 139 1.94 12.21 0.40
N GLU A 140 2.23 11.73 -0.80
CA GLU A 140 1.50 12.10 -2.01
C GLU A 140 0.63 10.92 -2.47
N ILE A 141 -0.51 11.21 -3.07
CA ILE A 141 -1.27 10.22 -3.83
C ILE A 141 -1.36 10.72 -5.26
N ARG A 142 -0.89 9.88 -6.19
CA ARG A 142 -0.84 10.19 -7.62
C ARG A 142 -1.84 9.35 -8.40
N ALA A 143 -2.25 9.87 -9.55
CA ALA A 143 -3.19 9.19 -10.42
C ALA A 143 -2.61 7.85 -10.87
N ASP A 144 -3.42 6.80 -10.83
CA ASP A 144 -3.06 5.45 -11.29
C ASP A 144 -1.81 4.84 -10.59
N GLU A 145 -1.42 5.39 -9.43
CA GLU A 145 -0.36 4.84 -8.57
C GLU A 145 -0.94 4.27 -7.27
N THR A 146 -0.24 3.29 -6.69
CA THR A 146 -0.46 2.80 -5.34
C THR A 146 0.56 3.44 -4.40
N THR A 147 0.07 4.24 -3.46
CA THR A 147 0.85 4.73 -2.32
C THR A 147 0.65 3.77 -1.16
N THR A 148 1.69 3.03 -0.79
CA THR A 148 1.69 2.17 0.41
C THR A 148 2.19 2.95 1.60
N PHE A 149 1.34 3.13 2.62
CA PHE A 149 1.67 3.78 3.88
C PHE A 149 1.72 2.72 4.98
N THR A 150 2.90 2.43 5.51
CA THR A 150 3.09 1.49 6.62
C THR A 150 3.20 2.25 7.94
N ALA A 151 2.22 2.05 8.81
CA ALA A 151 2.13 2.65 10.12
C ALA A 151 2.70 1.71 11.19
N ASP A 152 3.72 2.18 11.91
CA ASP A 152 4.37 1.42 12.98
C ASP A 152 3.80 1.76 14.35
N PHE A 153 3.52 0.74 15.17
CA PHE A 153 3.18 0.93 16.57
C PHE A 153 3.97 0.00 17.47
N THR A 154 3.99 0.32 18.75
CA THR A 154 4.60 -0.54 19.74
C THR A 154 3.83 -0.48 21.06
N PRO A 155 3.48 -1.63 21.68
CA PRO A 155 2.96 -1.64 23.03
C PRO A 155 4.09 -1.33 24.02
N VAL A 156 3.86 -0.36 24.89
CA VAL A 156 4.82 0.04 25.93
C VAL A 156 4.19 -0.09 27.31
N LYS A 157 4.91 -0.73 28.23
CA LYS A 157 4.48 -0.95 29.60
C LYS A 157 4.32 0.38 30.34
N ALA A 158 3.10 0.66 30.77
CA ALA A 158 2.74 1.86 31.51
C ALA A 158 2.88 1.63 33.03
N GLY A 159 4.03 2.04 33.57
CA GLY A 159 4.26 2.09 35.01
C GLY A 159 4.33 0.71 35.68
N LYS A 160 3.83 0.62 36.92
CA LYS A 160 3.91 -0.61 37.75
C LYS A 160 2.61 -1.43 37.81
N THR A 161 1.58 -1.01 37.08
CA THR A 161 0.24 -1.61 37.17
C THR A 161 0.03 -2.78 36.20
N GLY A 162 1.05 -3.15 35.41
CA GLY A 162 0.92 -4.19 34.37
C GLY A 162 0.04 -3.76 33.19
N LYS A 163 -0.16 -2.45 33.02
CA LYS A 163 -0.88 -1.88 31.87
C LYS A 163 0.10 -1.61 30.74
N TYR A 164 -0.41 -1.56 29.52
CA TYR A 164 0.34 -1.19 28.34
C TYR A 164 -0.36 -0.02 27.64
N VAL A 165 0.41 0.78 26.92
CA VAL A 165 -0.09 1.86 26.07
C VAL A 165 0.44 1.62 24.66
N LEU A 166 -0.46 1.61 23.69
CA LEU A 166 -0.08 1.47 22.28
C LEU A 166 0.44 2.79 21.75
N GLN A 167 1.72 2.89 21.41
CA GLN A 167 2.32 4.14 20.96
C GLN A 167 2.56 4.13 19.45
N PRO A 168 2.25 5.22 18.73
CA PRO A 168 2.68 5.36 17.34
C PRO A 168 4.19 5.61 17.30
N VAL A 169 4.89 4.93 16.41
CA VAL A 169 6.33 5.15 16.17
C VAL A 169 6.48 6.05 14.94
N ALA A 170 6.26 7.35 15.16
CA ALA A 170 6.16 8.33 14.07
C ALA A 170 7.43 8.42 13.21
N ASP A 171 8.61 8.18 13.80
CA ASP A 171 9.90 8.31 13.11
C ASP A 171 10.19 7.16 12.11
N GLU A 172 9.42 6.06 12.12
CA GLU A 172 9.68 4.88 11.28
C GLU A 172 8.61 4.61 10.23
N VAL A 173 7.64 5.51 10.10
CA VAL A 173 6.63 5.44 9.03
C VAL A 173 7.32 5.33 7.67
N THR A 174 6.96 4.29 6.92
CA THR A 174 7.51 4.08 5.58
C THR A 174 6.42 4.32 4.53
N VAL A 175 6.73 5.13 3.53
CA VAL A 175 5.84 5.41 2.39
C VAL A 175 6.51 4.93 1.11
N GLN A 176 5.85 4.03 0.37
CA GLN A 176 6.32 3.53 -0.92
C GLN A 176 5.34 3.91 -2.04
N TYR A 177 5.87 4.12 -3.23
CA TYR A 177 5.09 4.49 -4.42
C TYR A 177 5.33 3.44 -5.49
N GLU A 178 4.26 2.82 -5.96
CA GLU A 178 4.29 1.82 -7.02
C GLU A 178 3.33 2.25 -8.12
N SER A 179 3.85 2.48 -9.32
CA SER A 179 2.98 2.69 -10.48
C SER A 179 2.28 1.38 -10.81
N ALA A 180 1.00 1.43 -11.19
CA ALA A 180 0.33 0.26 -11.73
C ALA A 180 1.13 -0.21 -12.96
N GLU A 181 1.78 -1.37 -12.86
CA GLU A 181 2.55 -1.92 -13.97
C GLU A 181 1.57 -2.12 -15.12
N THR A 182 1.63 -1.22 -16.11
CA THR A 182 0.85 -1.39 -17.32
C THR A 182 1.46 -2.61 -17.97
N THR A 183 0.76 -3.74 -17.93
CA THR A 183 1.14 -4.89 -18.74
C THR A 183 0.95 -4.47 -20.20
N GLU A 184 1.95 -3.77 -20.74
CA GLU A 184 2.11 -3.61 -22.17
C GLU A 184 2.34 -5.02 -22.70
N THR A 185 1.26 -5.66 -23.16
CA THR A 185 1.38 -6.81 -24.04
C THR A 185 2.16 -6.34 -25.25
N ASN A 186 3.48 -6.55 -25.23
CA ASN A 186 4.33 -6.47 -26.41
C ASN A 186 3.77 -7.46 -27.44
N GLN A 187 2.87 -6.99 -28.30
CA GLN A 187 2.58 -7.65 -29.55
C GLN A 187 3.89 -7.68 -30.33
N THR A 188 4.54 -8.83 -30.28
CA THR A 188 5.61 -9.19 -31.20
C THR A 188 5.00 -9.29 -32.59
N THR A 189 4.94 -8.17 -33.30
CA THR A 189 4.68 -8.16 -34.74
C THR A 189 5.87 -8.82 -35.42
N THR A 190 5.66 -10.06 -35.84
CA THR A 190 6.55 -10.77 -36.75
C THR A 190 6.43 -10.11 -38.13
N GLU A 191 7.39 -9.26 -38.50
CA GLU A 191 7.61 -8.87 -39.90
C GLU A 191 8.77 -9.67 -40.47
N THR A 192 8.42 -10.58 -41.39
CA THR A 192 9.33 -11.37 -42.21
C THR A 192 9.36 -10.76 -43.62
N ASN A 193 10.56 -10.40 -44.11
CA ASN A 193 11.06 -10.58 -45.48
C ASN A 193 12.42 -9.84 -45.64
N GLN A 194 13.58 -10.51 -45.53
CA GLN A 194 14.34 -11.23 -46.59
C GLN A 194 14.78 -10.32 -47.76
N THR A 195 16.08 -10.03 -47.95
CA THR A 195 16.97 -10.71 -48.94
C THR A 195 18.36 -9.99 -48.95
N THR A 196 19.46 -10.60 -48.46
CA THR A 196 20.58 -11.33 -49.19
C THR A 196 21.81 -10.40 -49.38
N THR A 197 23.06 -10.74 -49.04
CA THR A 197 23.91 -11.84 -49.57
C THR A 197 25.24 -12.01 -48.77
N GLU A 198 25.56 -13.28 -48.44
CA GLU A 198 26.88 -13.99 -48.30
C GLU A 198 28.00 -13.42 -47.41
N SER A 199 28.87 -14.18 -46.74
CA SER A 199 29.02 -15.60 -46.38
C SER A 199 30.31 -15.65 -45.54
N ASN A 200 30.33 -16.31 -44.38
CA ASN A 200 31.27 -17.43 -44.19
C ASN A 200 30.95 -18.26 -42.93
N GLN A 201 31.38 -19.50 -43.04
CA GLN A 201 30.91 -20.74 -42.41
C GLN A 201 31.67 -21.13 -41.13
N THR A 202 31.11 -22.12 -40.42
CA THR A 202 31.73 -23.12 -39.47
C THR A 202 31.55 -22.76 -37.98
N THR A 203 30.63 -23.37 -37.19
CA THR A 203 30.57 -24.77 -36.65
C THR A 203 31.82 -25.06 -35.81
N GLU A 204 31.87 -25.40 -34.51
CA GLU A 204 31.23 -26.40 -33.64
C GLU A 204 31.74 -26.08 -32.20
N THR A 205 30.92 -25.99 -31.14
CA THR A 205 30.56 -27.04 -30.18
C THR A 205 31.47 -27.20 -28.94
N ASN A 206 30.85 -26.87 -27.79
CA ASN A 206 30.90 -27.46 -26.44
C ASN A 206 32.09 -27.42 -25.46
N GLN A 207 31.65 -27.19 -24.21
CA GLN A 207 32.02 -27.82 -22.92
C GLN A 207 32.94 -27.05 -21.94
N THR A 208 32.29 -26.56 -20.88
CA THR A 208 32.51 -26.82 -19.45
C THR A 208 33.89 -27.32 -19.02
N THR A 209 34.49 -26.64 -18.03
CA THR A 209 35.07 -27.27 -16.80
C THR A 209 35.34 -26.22 -15.72
N THR A 210 34.95 -26.59 -14.50
CA THR A 210 35.21 -26.00 -13.17
C THR A 210 36.68 -26.10 -12.79
N GLU A 211 37.25 -25.11 -12.08
CA GLU A 211 38.37 -25.41 -11.18
C GLU A 211 38.45 -24.48 -9.95
N THR A 212 38.47 -25.14 -8.81
CA THR A 212 38.71 -24.68 -7.44
C THR A 212 40.19 -24.37 -7.25
N ASN A 213 40.57 -23.40 -6.39
CA ASN A 213 41.85 -23.49 -5.70
C ASN A 213 41.85 -22.85 -4.31
N GLN A 214 42.37 -23.59 -3.33
CA GLN A 214 42.51 -23.24 -1.92
C GLN A 214 43.93 -22.70 -1.61
N THR A 215 43.95 -21.68 -0.74
CA THR A 215 44.81 -21.44 0.45
C THR A 215 46.32 -21.70 0.39
N THR A 216 47.13 -20.68 0.71
CA THR A 216 48.16 -20.78 1.79
C THR A 216 48.56 -19.39 2.35
N THR A 217 48.73 -19.36 3.67
CA THR A 217 49.28 -18.35 4.59
C THR A 217 50.72 -17.90 4.30
N GLU A 218 51.07 -16.66 4.66
CA GLU A 218 52.42 -16.31 5.15
C GLU A 218 52.38 -15.28 6.29
N THR A 219 53.35 -15.46 7.20
CA THR A 219 53.56 -14.77 8.47
C THR A 219 54.87 -13.97 8.39
N SER A 220 54.89 -12.81 9.05
CA SER A 220 56.02 -11.89 9.35
C SER A 220 56.19 -10.71 8.40
#